data_AF-A0A090Q330-F1
#
_entry.id   AF-A0A090Q330-F1
#
_cell.length_a   1.000
_cell.length_b   1.000
_cell.length_c   1.000
_cell.angle_alpha   90.00
_cell.angle_beta   90.00
_cell.angle_gamma   90.00
#
_symmetry.space_group_name_H-M   'P 1'
#
loop_
_entity.id
_entity.type
_entity.pdbx_description
1 polymer ?
#
loop_
_entity_poly.entity_id
_entity_poly.type
_entity_poly.pdbx_seq_one_letter_code
_entity_poly.pdbx_strand_id
1 'polypeptide(L)'
;MYLVNYLPEAFGLSSQELYQVDRAVIDQENDSTAVETPVIAINEVKKAEAQNEGSNNSQWWKYAAVGALLLGLSYVGYNQYEVTSIKNQDLVQQMAEQKLDQQIEQASFLITDPIPQVAVKVAQPKKNYHIVAGAFRDPKNADKRVVQLKNAGHDAKRIGINKYGLHNVAFSSFHEKNDAINELYRLRKLGFDQAWLLTGQLNN
;
A
#
# COMPACT_ATOMS: atom_id res chain seq x y z
N MET A 1 -37.14 20.23 -18.79
CA MET A 1 -37.42 18.77 -18.79
C MET A 1 -37.39 18.31 -17.35
N TYR A 2 -38.55 18.02 -16.74
CA TYR A 2 -38.63 17.67 -15.33
C TYR A 2 -38.31 16.18 -15.16
N LEU A 3 -37.27 15.84 -14.40
CA LEU A 3 -37.10 14.49 -13.86
C LEU A 3 -38.00 14.40 -12.63
N VAL A 4 -39.04 13.55 -12.67
CA VAL A 4 -39.87 13.28 -11.51
C VAL A 4 -39.42 11.94 -10.91
N ASN A 5 -38.90 11.99 -9.69
CA ASN A 5 -38.60 10.80 -8.90
C ASN A 5 -39.83 10.49 -8.03
N TYR A 6 -40.58 9.47 -8.39
CA TYR A 6 -41.78 9.07 -7.67
C TYR A 6 -41.37 8.17 -6.49
N LEU A 7 -41.75 8.56 -5.26
CA LEU A 7 -41.55 7.81 -4.00
C LEU A 7 -40.12 7.77 -3.39
N PRO A 8 -39.47 8.92 -3.12
CA PRO A 8 -38.22 8.95 -2.35
C PRO A 8 -38.41 8.43 -0.91
N GLU A 9 -39.60 8.54 -0.32
CA GLU A 9 -39.85 8.07 1.05
C GLU A 9 -39.75 6.53 1.18
N ALA A 10 -40.05 5.77 0.12
CA ALA A 10 -39.91 4.31 0.15
C ALA A 10 -38.46 3.85 0.34
N PHE A 11 -37.51 4.71 -0.02
CA PHE A 11 -36.08 4.50 0.18
C PHE A 11 -35.53 5.28 1.39
N GLY A 12 -36.40 5.86 2.22
CA GLY A 12 -36.00 6.63 3.41
C GLY A 12 -35.30 7.96 3.09
N LEU A 13 -35.47 8.49 1.87
CA LEU A 13 -34.90 9.76 1.45
C LEU A 13 -35.87 10.91 1.75
N SER A 14 -35.35 12.04 2.24
CA SER A 14 -36.14 13.25 2.44
C SER A 14 -36.33 13.99 1.11
N SER A 15 -37.56 14.45 0.82
CA SER A 15 -37.82 15.25 -0.39
C SER A 15 -37.23 16.66 -0.22
N GLN A 16 -36.58 17.16 -1.26
CA GLN A 16 -36.09 18.53 -1.34
C GLN A 16 -36.62 19.17 -2.62
N GLU A 17 -37.37 20.26 -2.46
CA GLU A 17 -37.89 21.04 -3.58
C GLU A 17 -36.77 21.93 -4.14
N LEU A 18 -36.47 21.78 -5.43
CA LEU A 18 -35.49 22.61 -6.13
C LEU A 18 -36.20 23.76 -6.84
N TYR A 19 -35.76 24.99 -6.58
CA TYR A 19 -36.19 26.16 -7.33
C TYR A 19 -35.41 26.25 -8.65
N GLN A 20 -36.12 26.37 -9.77
CA GLN A 20 -35.49 26.65 -11.06
C GLN A 20 -34.98 28.10 -11.08
N VAL A 21 -33.69 28.25 -11.36
CA VAL A 21 -33.06 29.56 -11.57
C VAL A 21 -33.09 29.86 -13.06
N ASP A 22 -33.96 30.77 -13.47
CA ASP A 22 -33.94 31.30 -14.84
C ASP A 22 -32.75 32.25 -15.00
N ARG A 23 -31.86 31.90 -15.94
CA ARG A 23 -30.70 32.73 -16.28
C ARG A 23 -31.16 33.82 -17.25
N ALA A 24 -31.11 35.08 -16.81
CA ALA A 24 -31.32 36.21 -17.70
C ALA A 24 -30.23 36.25 -18.78
N VAL A 25 -30.64 36.46 -20.03
CA VAL A 25 -29.76 36.71 -21.18
C VAL A 25 -29.21 38.13 -21.02
N ILE A 26 -27.89 38.27 -21.03
CA ILE A 26 -27.23 39.57 -21.07
C ILE A 26 -27.03 39.91 -22.56
N ASP A 27 -27.83 40.85 -23.05
CA ASP A 27 -27.55 41.53 -24.32
C ASP A 27 -26.25 42.34 -24.16
N GLN A 28 -25.33 42.19 -25.11
CA GLN A 28 -24.16 43.04 -25.19
C GLN A 28 -24.59 44.40 -25.72
N GLU A 29 -24.68 45.38 -24.82
CA GLU A 29 -24.76 46.79 -25.19
C GLU A 29 -23.44 47.49 -24.90
N ASN A 30 -23.05 48.24 -25.92
CA ASN A 30 -21.74 48.79 -26.20
C ASN A 30 -21.50 50.10 -25.44
N ASP A 31 -20.21 50.33 -25.15
CA ASP A 31 -19.55 51.62 -25.10
C ASP A 31 -19.85 52.63 -23.97
N SER A 32 -18.76 53.10 -23.37
CA SER A 32 -18.70 54.36 -22.65
C SER A 32 -17.24 54.77 -22.51
N THR A 33 -16.71 55.59 -23.43
CA THR A 33 -16.11 56.86 -23.03
C THR A 33 -16.06 57.83 -24.22
N ALA A 34 -16.77 58.95 -24.09
CA ALA A 34 -16.59 60.13 -24.91
C ALA A 34 -15.20 60.74 -24.70
N VAL A 35 -14.59 61.31 -25.75
CA VAL A 35 -13.94 62.64 -25.80
C VAL A 35 -13.38 62.89 -27.22
N GLU A 36 -14.05 63.84 -27.91
CA GLU A 36 -13.54 64.87 -28.83
C GLU A 36 -12.92 64.54 -30.21
N THR A 37 -13.58 65.12 -31.22
CA THR A 37 -13.23 65.36 -32.64
C THR A 37 -11.98 66.25 -32.81
N PRO A 38 -11.27 66.33 -33.98
CA PRO A 38 -11.81 66.26 -35.34
C PRO A 38 -11.02 65.43 -36.38
N VAL A 39 -11.71 65.16 -37.49
CA VAL A 39 -11.24 64.57 -38.76
C VAL A 39 -10.43 65.61 -39.58
N ILE A 40 -9.60 65.12 -40.52
CA ILE A 40 -8.82 65.76 -41.63
C ILE A 40 -7.29 65.57 -41.40
N ALA A 41 -6.40 65.09 -42.30
CA ALA A 41 -6.41 64.76 -43.72
C ALA A 41 -5.41 63.59 -43.99
N ILE A 42 -5.69 62.80 -45.03
CA ILE A 42 -4.70 61.95 -45.71
C ILE A 42 -3.81 62.84 -46.59
N ASN A 43 -2.53 62.94 -46.25
CA ASN A 43 -1.51 63.56 -47.10
C ASN A 43 -0.50 62.51 -47.54
N GLU A 44 -0.36 62.38 -48.85
CA GLU A 44 0.54 61.47 -49.55
C GLU A 44 1.97 62.02 -49.63
N VAL A 45 2.94 61.11 -49.52
CA VAL A 45 4.32 61.13 -50.06
C VAL A 45 5.28 62.23 -49.60
N LYS A 46 6.41 61.79 -49.00
CA LYS A 46 7.78 62.21 -49.38
C LYS A 46 8.81 61.17 -48.93
N LYS A 47 9.34 60.40 -49.88
CA LYS A 47 10.65 59.72 -49.74
C LYS A 47 11.72 60.80 -49.81
N ALA A 48 12.56 60.89 -48.78
CA ALA A 48 13.80 61.65 -48.83
C ALA A 48 14.97 60.67 -48.73
N GLU A 49 15.47 60.28 -49.90
CA GLU A 49 16.87 59.95 -50.14
C GLU A 49 17.68 61.26 -49.91
N ALA A 50 18.97 61.33 -49.58
CA ALA A 50 20.05 60.38 -49.46
C ALA A 50 21.23 61.08 -48.73
N GLN A 51 22.30 60.30 -48.58
CA GLN A 51 23.71 60.68 -48.61
C GLN A 51 24.47 60.75 -47.28
N ASN A 52 25.40 59.81 -47.21
CA ASN A 52 26.57 59.74 -46.35
C ASN A 52 27.78 60.16 -47.19
N GLU A 53 28.71 60.94 -46.63
CA GLU A 53 30.17 60.88 -46.82
C GLU A 53 30.78 61.54 -45.55
N GLY A 54 31.82 61.10 -44.84
CA GLY A 54 32.91 60.18 -45.12
C GLY A 54 34.22 60.85 -44.63
N SER A 55 34.58 60.79 -43.35
CA SER A 55 35.96 61.03 -42.89
C SER A 55 36.18 60.76 -41.39
N ASN A 56 37.32 60.13 -41.10
CA ASN A 56 38.10 60.19 -39.86
C ASN A 56 37.63 59.37 -38.64
N ASN A 57 38.44 58.37 -38.31
CA ASN A 57 38.55 57.62 -37.06
C ASN A 57 37.73 58.14 -35.88
N SER A 58 36.56 57.54 -35.64
CA SER A 58 36.04 57.26 -34.30
C SER A 58 34.78 56.42 -34.44
N GLN A 59 34.47 55.61 -33.44
CA GLN A 59 33.15 54.97 -33.26
C GLN A 59 32.71 53.78 -34.16
N TRP A 60 33.14 53.56 -35.41
CA TRP A 60 32.56 52.46 -36.24
C TRP A 60 32.79 51.04 -35.68
N TRP A 61 33.97 50.79 -35.10
CA TRP A 61 34.28 49.52 -34.43
C TRP A 61 33.45 49.32 -33.15
N LYS A 62 33.00 50.42 -32.50
CA LYS A 62 32.11 50.36 -31.34
C LYS A 62 30.73 49.87 -31.78
N TYR A 63 30.23 50.35 -32.92
CA TYR A 63 28.98 49.85 -33.51
C TYR A 63 29.10 48.40 -34.00
N ALA A 64 30.23 48.03 -34.61
CA ALA A 64 30.49 46.63 -35.00
C ALA A 64 30.52 45.69 -33.78
N ALA A 65 31.13 46.11 -32.66
CA ALA A 65 31.16 45.33 -31.43
C ALA A 65 29.76 45.16 -30.81
N VAL A 66 28.92 46.21 -30.83
CA VAL A 66 27.51 46.13 -30.41
C VAL A 66 26.73 45.17 -31.31
N GLY A 67 26.94 45.23 -32.62
CA GLY A 67 26.35 44.29 -33.57
C GLY A 67 26.76 42.84 -33.31
N ALA A 68 28.04 42.59 -33.06
CA ALA A 68 28.54 41.24 -32.75
C ALA A 68 27.98 40.70 -31.43
N LEU A 69 27.85 41.54 -30.40
CA LEU A 69 27.22 41.17 -29.13
C LEU A 69 25.74 40.81 -29.32
N LEU A 70 24.99 41.63 -30.06
CA LEU A 70 23.58 41.35 -30.35
C LEU A 70 23.43 40.04 -31.13
N LEU A 71 24.22 39.83 -32.18
CA LEU A 71 24.18 38.60 -32.97
C LEU A 71 24.57 37.36 -32.14
N GLY A 72 25.59 37.47 -31.28
CA GLY A 72 26.00 36.39 -30.38
C GLY A 72 24.90 36.02 -29.37
N LEU A 73 24.29 37.03 -28.74
CA LEU A 73 23.18 36.80 -27.81
C LEU A 73 21.94 36.25 -28.51
N SER A 74 21.61 36.75 -29.71
CA SER A 74 20.52 36.21 -30.53
C SER A 74 20.77 34.75 -30.93
N TYR A 75 22.01 34.39 -31.31
CA TYR A 75 22.36 33.00 -31.66
C TYR A 75 22.24 32.06 -30.46
N VAL A 76 22.78 32.43 -29.30
CA VAL A 76 22.66 31.64 -28.07
C VAL A 76 21.20 31.51 -27.64
N GLY A 77 20.43 32.60 -27.72
CA GLY A 77 18.99 32.60 -27.42
C GLY A 77 18.18 31.71 -28.37
N TYR A 78 18.47 31.73 -29.67
CA TYR A 78 17.82 30.88 -30.67
C TYR A 78 18.09 29.39 -30.44
N ASN A 79 19.35 29.02 -30.17
CA ASN A 79 19.71 27.62 -29.89
C ASN A 79 19.05 27.09 -28.59
N GLN A 80 18.88 27.94 -27.57
CA GLN A 80 18.25 27.54 -26.31
C GLN A 80 16.73 27.29 -26.44
N TYR A 81 16.07 27.93 -27.41
CA TYR A 81 14.63 27.76 -27.65
C TYR A 81 14.30 26.37 -28.21
N GLU A 82 15.08 25.85 -29.18
CA GLU A 82 14.80 24.54 -29.78
C GLU A 82 15.00 23.36 -28.80
N VAL A 83 15.99 23.46 -27.92
CA VAL A 83 16.30 22.39 -26.94
C VAL A 83 15.21 22.21 -25.88
N THR A 84 14.37 23.22 -25.66
CA THR A 84 13.32 23.18 -24.63
C THR A 84 12.03 22.53 -25.15
N SER A 85 11.71 22.68 -26.44
CA SER A 85 10.47 22.14 -27.01
C SER A 85 10.54 20.63 -27.27
N ILE A 86 11.70 20.11 -27.70
CA ILE A 86 11.88 18.68 -28.02
C ILE A 86 11.86 17.82 -26.74
N LYS A 87 12.42 18.32 -25.62
CA LYS A 87 12.47 17.58 -24.35
C LYS A 87 11.10 17.26 -23.75
N ASN A 88 10.08 18.08 -24.00
CA ASN A 88 8.77 17.85 -23.41
C ASN A 88 8.00 16.72 -24.11
N GLN A 89 8.29 16.45 -25.38
CA GLN A 89 7.60 15.41 -26.14
C GLN A 89 8.12 14.01 -25.76
N ASP A 90 9.44 13.87 -25.57
CA ASP A 90 10.06 12.62 -25.15
C ASP A 90 9.68 12.24 -23.71
N LEU A 91 9.56 13.21 -22.80
CA LEU A 91 9.14 12.95 -21.41
C LEU A 91 7.69 12.46 -21.33
N VAL A 92 6.80 13.01 -22.16
CA VAL A 92 5.39 12.58 -22.20
C VAL A 92 5.26 11.17 -22.79
N GLN A 93 6.06 10.84 -23.81
CA GLN A 93 6.09 9.49 -24.37
C GLN A 93 6.67 8.47 -23.39
N GLN A 94 7.78 8.78 -22.71
CA GLN A 94 8.36 7.90 -21.70
C GLN A 94 7.40 7.66 -20.52
N MET A 95 6.66 8.68 -20.08
CA MET A 95 5.65 8.50 -19.03
C MET A 95 4.43 7.69 -19.48
N ALA A 96 4.08 7.74 -20.77
CA ALA A 96 2.99 6.94 -21.33
C ALA A 96 3.40 5.47 -21.48
N GLU A 97 4.61 5.20 -21.96
CA GLU A 97 5.20 3.86 -22.08
C GLU A 97 5.38 3.20 -20.70
N GLN A 98 5.94 3.93 -19.72
CA GLN A 98 6.06 3.42 -18.34
C GLN A 98 4.71 3.04 -17.72
N LYS A 99 3.64 3.79 -18.01
CA LYS A 99 2.29 3.45 -17.51
C LYS A 99 1.72 2.22 -18.22
N LEU A 100 2.01 2.05 -19.51
CA LEU A 100 1.56 0.89 -20.27
C LEU A 100 2.29 -0.38 -19.81
N ASP A 101 3.60 -0.32 -19.60
CA ASP A 101 4.41 -1.42 -19.10
C ASP A 101 4.00 -1.82 -17.68
N GLN A 102 3.74 -0.85 -16.80
CA GLN A 102 3.22 -1.11 -15.45
C GLN A 102 1.85 -1.80 -15.47
N GLN A 103 0.96 -1.43 -16.40
CA GLN A 103 -0.36 -2.04 -16.50
C GLN A 103 -0.31 -3.46 -17.07
N ILE A 104 0.66 -3.76 -17.94
CA ILE A 104 0.84 -5.09 -18.54
C ILE A 104 1.52 -6.06 -17.57
N GLU A 105 2.55 -5.62 -16.83
CA GLU A 105 3.20 -6.48 -15.82
C GLU A 105 2.26 -6.82 -14.65
N GLN A 106 1.36 -5.90 -14.29
CA GLN A 106 0.34 -6.14 -13.27
C GLN A 106 -0.80 -7.06 -13.74
N ALA A 107 -0.88 -7.36 -15.04
CA ALA A 107 -1.85 -8.29 -15.62
C ALA A 107 -1.35 -9.75 -15.69
N SER A 108 -0.28 -10.10 -14.97
CA SER A 108 0.08 -11.50 -14.74
C SER A 108 -0.90 -12.16 -13.79
N PHE A 109 -2.05 -12.57 -14.33
CA PHE A 109 -2.75 -13.83 -14.06
C PHE A 109 -2.49 -14.49 -12.69
N LEU A 110 -2.77 -13.77 -11.60
CA LEU A 110 -3.02 -14.38 -10.31
C LEU A 110 -4.49 -14.79 -10.26
N ILE A 111 -4.89 -15.74 -11.12
CA ILE A 111 -5.98 -16.65 -10.72
C ILE A 111 -5.34 -17.63 -9.76
N THR A 112 -5.13 -17.16 -8.54
CA THR A 112 -5.09 -18.02 -7.37
C THR A 112 -5.59 -17.14 -6.25
N ASP A 113 -6.86 -16.79 -6.27
CA ASP A 113 -7.57 -16.76 -5.00
C ASP A 113 -7.73 -18.23 -4.64
N PRO A 114 -6.84 -18.80 -3.79
CA PRO A 114 -7.07 -20.16 -3.36
C PRO A 114 -8.44 -20.15 -2.70
N ILE A 115 -9.35 -20.99 -3.19
CA ILE A 115 -10.67 -21.18 -2.59
C ILE A 115 -10.44 -21.25 -1.08
N PRO A 116 -11.10 -20.39 -0.28
CA PRO A 116 -10.76 -20.24 1.12
C PRO A 116 -10.77 -21.61 1.76
N GLN A 117 -9.59 -22.11 2.11
CA GLN A 117 -9.45 -23.37 2.78
C GLN A 117 -10.13 -23.17 4.12
N VAL A 118 -11.30 -23.78 4.31
CA VAL A 118 -11.97 -23.79 5.59
C VAL A 118 -11.03 -24.48 6.56
N ALA A 119 -10.26 -23.69 7.30
CA ALA A 119 -9.40 -24.17 8.35
C ALA A 119 -10.31 -24.70 9.45
N VAL A 120 -10.70 -25.97 9.31
CA VAL A 120 -11.40 -26.70 10.37
C VAL A 120 -10.43 -26.74 11.53
N LYS A 121 -10.60 -25.82 12.48
CA LYS A 121 -9.94 -25.87 13.77
C LYS A 121 -10.53 -27.08 14.49
N VAL A 122 -10.00 -28.26 14.20
CA VAL A 122 -10.32 -29.48 14.93
C VAL A 122 -9.84 -29.23 16.34
N ALA A 123 -10.78 -28.93 17.24
CA ALA A 123 -10.48 -28.78 18.65
C ALA A 123 -9.84 -30.09 19.12
N GLN A 124 -8.56 -30.04 19.48
CA GLN A 124 -7.90 -31.26 19.95
C GLN A 124 -8.64 -31.76 21.20
N PRO A 125 -9.02 -33.05 21.24
CA PRO A 125 -9.73 -33.60 22.37
C PRO A 125 -8.89 -33.42 23.64
N LYS A 126 -9.49 -32.85 24.69
CA LYS A 126 -8.81 -32.60 25.95
C LYS A 126 -8.40 -33.94 26.57
N LYS A 127 -7.09 -34.16 26.71
CA LYS A 127 -6.53 -35.36 27.33
C LYS A 127 -6.57 -35.20 28.85
N ASN A 128 -7.52 -35.87 29.51
CA ASN A 128 -7.75 -35.76 30.97
C ASN A 128 -7.16 -36.95 31.76
N TYR A 129 -6.58 -37.94 31.09
CA TYR A 129 -6.04 -39.15 31.70
C TYR A 129 -4.54 -39.23 31.43
N HIS A 130 -3.72 -39.21 32.47
CA HIS A 130 -2.27 -39.14 32.36
C HIS A 130 -1.63 -40.32 33.09
N ILE A 131 -0.72 -41.04 32.43
CA ILE A 131 0.03 -42.11 33.09
C ILE A 131 1.32 -41.54 33.64
N VAL A 132 1.36 -41.33 34.95
CA VAL A 132 2.43 -40.62 35.65
C VAL A 132 3.56 -41.57 36.02
N ALA A 133 4.79 -41.16 35.68
CA ALA A 133 6.03 -41.86 35.98
C ALA A 133 6.72 -41.38 37.26
N GLY A 134 6.27 -40.25 37.82
CA GLY A 134 6.80 -39.63 39.03
C GLY A 134 6.31 -38.20 39.24
N ALA A 135 6.42 -37.71 40.48
CA ALA A 135 6.14 -36.34 40.88
C ALA A 135 7.31 -35.79 41.72
N PHE A 136 7.86 -34.64 41.34
CA PHE A 136 9.12 -34.12 41.88
C PHE A 136 8.96 -32.71 42.44
N ARG A 137 9.60 -32.42 43.59
CA ARG A 137 9.64 -31.06 44.16
C ARG A 137 10.53 -30.13 43.33
N ASP A 138 11.68 -30.62 42.89
CA ASP A 138 12.61 -29.85 42.07
C ASP A 138 12.29 -30.05 40.57
N PRO A 139 12.07 -28.98 39.80
CA PRO A 139 11.85 -29.10 38.36
C PRO A 139 13.02 -29.80 37.65
N LYS A 140 14.27 -29.60 38.06
CA LYS A 140 15.42 -30.24 37.39
C LYS A 140 15.36 -31.76 37.46
N ASN A 141 14.81 -32.32 38.55
CA ASN A 141 14.64 -33.76 38.69
C ASN A 141 13.54 -34.31 37.77
N ALA A 142 12.45 -33.55 37.59
CA ALA A 142 11.43 -33.89 36.61
C ALA A 142 12.00 -33.88 35.18
N ASP A 143 12.83 -32.90 34.80
CA ASP A 143 13.45 -32.86 33.47
C ASP A 143 14.41 -34.01 33.24
N LYS A 144 15.25 -34.34 34.23
CA LYS A 144 16.11 -35.54 34.19
C LYS A 144 15.28 -36.80 33.95
N ARG A 145 14.16 -36.97 34.66
CA ARG A 145 13.27 -38.12 34.50
C ARG A 145 12.65 -38.18 33.10
N VAL A 146 12.23 -37.04 32.54
CA VAL A 146 11.73 -36.95 31.16
C VAL A 146 12.79 -37.43 30.16
N VAL A 147 14.03 -36.94 30.29
CA VAL A 147 15.14 -37.35 29.41
C VAL A 147 15.43 -38.84 29.53
N GLN A 148 15.47 -39.38 30.74
CA GLN A 148 15.67 -40.82 30.97
C GLN A 148 14.58 -41.66 30.28
N LEU A 149 13.32 -41.25 30.37
CA LEU A 149 12.21 -41.97 29.75
C LEU A 149 12.23 -41.87 28.22
N LYS A 150 12.60 -40.72 27.67
CA LYS A 150 12.79 -40.54 26.22
C LYS A 150 13.92 -41.42 25.69
N ASN A 151 15.04 -41.49 26.42
CA ASN A 151 16.16 -42.37 26.07
C ASN A 151 15.77 -43.86 26.16
N ALA A 152 14.83 -44.22 27.03
CA ALA A 152 14.23 -45.55 27.11
C ALA A 152 13.15 -45.82 26.03
N GLY A 153 12.85 -44.86 25.16
CA GLY A 153 11.91 -45.01 24.05
C GLY A 153 10.45 -44.63 24.35
N HIS A 154 10.19 -43.88 25.42
CA HIS A 154 8.84 -43.42 25.78
C HIS A 154 8.61 -41.94 25.43
N ASP A 155 7.39 -41.57 25.04
CA ASP A 155 7.00 -40.17 24.77
C ASP A 155 6.72 -39.37 26.06
N ALA A 156 7.70 -39.36 26.97
CA ALA A 156 7.52 -38.75 28.26
C ALA A 156 7.49 -37.21 28.17
N LYS A 157 6.59 -36.60 28.94
CA LYS A 157 6.43 -35.15 29.00
C LYS A 157 6.14 -34.68 30.42
N ARG A 158 6.60 -33.47 30.74
CA ARG A 158 6.13 -32.72 31.90
C ARG A 158 4.67 -32.31 31.67
N ILE A 159 3.78 -32.71 32.57
CA ILE A 159 2.34 -32.47 32.44
C ILE A 159 1.85 -31.31 33.32
N GLY A 160 2.72 -30.70 34.12
CA GLY A 160 2.41 -29.55 34.97
C GLY A 160 2.59 -29.82 36.45
N ILE A 161 2.10 -28.90 37.27
CA ILE A 161 2.22 -28.93 38.74
C ILE A 161 0.89 -29.38 39.35
N ASN A 162 0.93 -30.32 40.30
CA ASN A 162 -0.28 -30.74 41.02
C ASN A 162 -0.62 -29.77 42.16
N LYS A 163 -1.76 -30.01 42.82
CA LYS A 163 -2.21 -29.22 43.99
C LYS A 163 -1.23 -29.17 45.17
N TYR A 164 -0.21 -30.04 45.18
CA TYR A 164 0.82 -30.11 46.21
C TYR A 164 2.12 -29.40 45.80
N GLY A 165 2.15 -28.70 44.67
CA GLY A 165 3.36 -28.03 44.18
C GLY A 165 4.40 -28.97 43.58
N LEU A 166 4.05 -30.21 43.22
CA LEU A 166 4.97 -31.17 42.62
C LEU A 166 4.88 -31.16 41.10
N HIS A 167 6.03 -31.14 40.43
CA HIS A 167 6.18 -31.27 38.99
C HIS A 167 5.98 -32.73 38.57
N ASN A 168 4.92 -33.00 37.82
CA ASN A 168 4.56 -34.35 37.38
C ASN A 168 5.13 -34.65 36.00
N VAL A 169 5.60 -35.88 35.83
CA VAL A 169 6.11 -36.43 34.58
C VAL A 169 5.21 -37.57 34.14
N ALA A 170 4.61 -37.49 32.96
CA ALA A 170 3.83 -38.57 32.38
C ALA A 170 4.62 -39.33 31.32
N PHE A 171 4.34 -40.62 31.17
CA PHE A 171 4.67 -41.43 30.00
C PHE A 171 3.85 -41.02 28.78
N SER A 172 2.55 -40.78 28.98
CA SER A 172 1.59 -40.50 27.92
C SER A 172 0.30 -39.93 28.51
N SER A 173 -0.51 -39.30 27.65
CA SER A 173 -1.79 -38.70 28.02
C SER A 173 -2.88 -39.09 27.01
N PHE A 174 -4.06 -39.43 27.51
CA PHE A 174 -5.17 -40.00 26.75
C PHE A 174 -6.45 -39.21 26.96
N HIS A 175 -7.33 -39.27 25.96
CA HIS A 175 -8.70 -38.75 26.05
C HIS A 175 -9.63 -39.76 26.72
N GLU A 176 -9.48 -41.05 26.40
CA GLU A 176 -10.33 -42.12 26.91
C GLU A 176 -9.70 -42.79 28.14
N LYS A 177 -10.54 -43.13 29.13
CA LYS A 177 -10.06 -43.75 30.38
C LYS A 177 -9.52 -45.15 30.14
N ASN A 178 -10.19 -45.92 29.30
CA ASN A 178 -9.85 -47.32 29.04
C ASN A 178 -8.48 -47.45 28.36
N ASP A 179 -8.17 -46.57 27.41
CA ASP A 179 -6.87 -46.53 26.75
C ASP A 179 -5.74 -46.28 27.74
N ALA A 180 -5.95 -45.33 28.66
CA ALA A 180 -4.98 -45.03 29.71
C ALA A 180 -4.76 -46.23 30.64
N ILE A 181 -5.83 -46.91 31.05
CA ILE A 181 -5.75 -48.10 31.92
C ILE A 181 -5.00 -49.24 31.22
N ASN A 182 -5.30 -49.48 29.95
CA ASN A 182 -4.61 -50.50 29.15
C ASN A 182 -3.11 -50.20 29.05
N GLU A 183 -2.73 -48.95 28.77
CA GLU A 183 -1.33 -48.55 28.72
C GLU A 183 -0.64 -48.63 30.09
N LEU A 184 -1.35 -48.28 31.18
CA LEU A 184 -0.83 -48.44 32.54
C LEU A 184 -0.50 -49.90 32.84
N TYR A 185 -1.40 -50.84 32.50
CA TYR A 185 -1.14 -52.26 32.69
C TYR A 185 0.03 -52.75 31.84
N ARG A 186 0.15 -52.27 30.60
CA ARG A 186 1.29 -52.56 29.73
C ARG A 186 2.60 -52.07 30.37
N LEU A 187 2.65 -50.83 30.84
CA LEU A 187 3.84 -50.25 31.48
C LEU A 187 4.24 -50.99 32.75
N ARG A 188 3.27 -51.40 33.58
CA ARG A 188 3.56 -52.22 34.77
C ARG A 188 4.16 -53.58 34.39
N LYS A 189 3.64 -54.25 33.37
CA LYS A 189 4.24 -55.49 32.85
C LYS A 189 5.67 -55.30 32.32
N LEU A 190 6.01 -54.10 31.86
CA LEU A 190 7.38 -53.72 31.44
C LEU A 190 8.30 -53.34 32.62
N GLY A 191 7.83 -53.45 33.87
CA GLY A 191 8.61 -53.17 35.08
C GLY A 191 8.42 -51.76 35.66
N PHE A 192 7.48 -50.96 35.14
CA PHE A 192 7.13 -49.65 35.70
C PHE A 192 6.02 -49.76 36.75
N ASP A 193 6.24 -50.54 37.81
CA ASP A 193 5.24 -50.82 38.85
C ASP A 193 4.77 -49.57 39.59
N GLN A 194 5.67 -48.58 39.69
CA GLN A 194 5.42 -47.29 40.32
C GLN A 194 4.64 -46.31 39.42
N ALA A 195 4.22 -46.72 38.23
CA ALA A 195 3.34 -45.88 37.41
C ALA A 195 1.91 -45.84 37.99
N TRP A 196 1.28 -44.68 37.94
CA TRP A 196 -0.12 -44.50 38.34
C TRP A 196 -0.90 -43.63 37.35
N LEU A 197 -2.21 -43.82 37.34
CA LEU A 197 -3.13 -43.00 36.56
C LEU A 197 -3.46 -41.73 37.34
N LEU A 198 -3.28 -40.57 36.71
CA LEU A 198 -3.74 -39.27 37.18
C LEU A 198 -4.90 -38.80 36.30
N THR A 199 -6.01 -38.42 36.93
CA THR A 199 -7.19 -37.89 36.26
C THR A 199 -7.32 -36.39 36.51
N GLY A 200 -7.68 -35.64 35.48
CA GLY A 200 -7.97 -34.22 35.57
C GLY A 200 -6.94 -33.33 34.88
N GLN A 201 -7.13 -32.01 35.04
CA GLN A 201 -6.30 -30.99 34.42
C GLN A 201 -5.22 -30.53 35.40
N LEU A 202 -4.04 -30.25 34.87
CA LEU A 202 -2.89 -29.75 35.62
C LEU A 202 -2.61 -28.30 35.23
N ASN A 203 -2.08 -27.56 36.19
CA ASN A 203 -1.66 -26.18 35.96
C ASN A 203 -0.33 -26.21 35.22
N ASN A 204 -0.30 -25.53 34.08
CA ASN A 204 0.83 -25.50 33.16
C ASN A 204 1.68 -24.25 33.36
#